data_AF-A0A2V6AX59-F1
#
_entry.id   AF-A0A2V6AX59-F1
#
_cell.length_a   1.000
_cell.length_b   1.000
_cell.length_c   1.000
_cell.angle_alpha   90.00
_cell.angle_beta   90.00
_cell.angle_gamma   90.00
#
_symmetry.space_group_name_H-M   'P 1'
#
loop_
_entity.id
_entity.type
_entity.pdbx_description
1 polymer ?
#
loop_
_entity_poly.entity_id
_entity_poly.type
_entity_poly.pdbx_seq_one_letter_code
_entity_poly.pdbx_strand_id
1 'polypeptide(L)'
;LHDYLTGERVQFDFAHLIQPMLFISFVLVGSGIALGIWFYRKAGAKDQDRPADVDPLEYAQPAVFRFLANKMWIDELYARTVIAFAWASARLSDWMDRYFWDGLVRGFGAIGQLFGIFTADVDERGINAGVDKTTIGARGLGRLLSSAHSGQIQIYLGVVAVGMLALLLLYAWLA
;
A
#
# COMPACT_ATOMS: atom_id res chain seq x y z
N LEU A 1 48.72 26.51 -26.99
CA LEU A 1 48.04 27.81 -27.19
C LEU A 1 49.04 28.97 -27.34
N HIS A 2 50.20 28.93 -26.67
CA HIS A 2 51.27 29.94 -26.82
C HIS A 2 51.92 29.92 -28.23
N ASP A 3 52.27 28.73 -28.75
CA ASP A 3 52.93 28.59 -30.08
C ASP A 3 52.09 29.05 -31.28
N TYR A 4 50.76 29.02 -31.15
CA TYR A 4 49.86 29.44 -32.24
C TYR A 4 49.89 30.96 -32.48
N LEU A 5 50.29 31.73 -31.46
CA LEU A 5 50.33 33.21 -31.52
C LEU A 5 51.71 33.75 -31.95
N THR A 6 52.77 32.93 -31.88
CA THR A 6 54.16 33.32 -32.18
C THR A 6 54.60 33.03 -33.61
N GLY A 7 53.74 32.45 -34.46
CA GLY A 7 54.06 32.17 -35.86
C GLY A 7 55.09 31.05 -36.05
N GLU A 8 55.31 30.23 -35.01
CA GLU A 8 56.11 29.02 -35.16
C GLU A 8 55.39 28.00 -36.05
N ARG A 9 56.16 27.37 -36.94
CA ARG A 9 55.63 26.32 -37.82
C ARG A 9 55.22 25.14 -36.95
N VAL A 10 53.98 24.67 -37.11
CA VAL A 10 53.50 23.43 -36.47
C VAL A 10 54.44 22.28 -36.85
N GLN A 11 55.35 21.92 -35.95
CA GLN A 11 56.23 20.78 -36.12
C GLN A 11 55.42 19.54 -35.76
N PHE A 12 54.93 18.82 -36.78
CA PHE A 12 54.39 17.48 -36.59
C PHE A 12 55.55 16.55 -36.23
N ASP A 13 55.76 16.36 -34.93
CA ASP A 13 56.73 15.38 -34.45
C ASP A 13 56.13 13.98 -34.55
N PHE A 14 56.33 13.34 -35.71
CA PHE A 14 55.92 11.96 -35.96
C PHE A 14 56.54 10.97 -34.97
N ALA A 15 57.61 11.34 -34.24
CA ALA A 15 58.19 10.49 -33.20
C ALA A 15 57.23 10.27 -32.02
N HIS A 16 56.36 11.23 -31.72
CA HIS A 16 55.30 11.08 -30.71
C HIS A 16 54.12 10.22 -31.21
N LEU A 17 53.97 10.04 -32.52
CA LEU A 17 52.96 9.15 -33.11
C LEU A 17 53.38 7.68 -32.99
N ILE A 18 54.68 7.40 -32.95
CA ILE A 18 55.25 6.07 -32.74
C ILE A 18 55.55 5.88 -31.24
N GLN A 19 54.52 6.01 -30.41
CA GLN A 19 54.65 5.66 -29.00
C GLN A 19 54.89 4.15 -28.87
N PRO A 20 55.83 3.71 -28.01
CA PRO A 20 56.06 2.27 -27.74
C PRO A 20 54.77 1.51 -27.37
N MET A 21 53.83 2.21 -26.73
CA MET A 21 52.53 1.69 -26.35
C MET A 21 51.67 1.25 -27.54
N LEU A 22 51.72 1.98 -28.67
CA LEU A 22 51.00 1.63 -29.89
C LEU A 22 51.56 0.35 -30.51
N PHE A 23 52.88 0.22 -30.53
CA PHE A 23 53.53 -0.99 -31.04
C PHE A 23 53.20 -2.21 -30.18
N ILE A 24 53.26 -2.07 -28.85
CA ILE A 24 52.89 -3.14 -27.91
C ILE A 24 51.42 -3.53 -28.10
N SER A 25 50.51 -2.55 -28.22
CA SER A 25 49.09 -2.82 -28.45
C SER A 25 48.85 -3.51 -29.79
N PHE A 26 49.56 -3.09 -30.84
CA PHE A 26 49.46 -3.68 -32.17
C PHE A 26 49.96 -5.13 -32.19
N VAL A 27 51.10 -5.41 -31.55
CA VAL A 27 51.63 -6.77 -31.40
C VAL A 27 50.69 -7.63 -30.54
N LEU A 28 50.14 -7.09 -29.47
CA LEU A 28 49.21 -7.81 -28.59
C LEU A 28 47.91 -8.17 -29.33
N VAL A 29 47.32 -7.23 -30.06
CA VAL A 29 46.11 -7.48 -30.86
C VAL A 29 46.43 -8.43 -32.02
N GLY A 30 47.52 -8.20 -32.74
CA GLY A 30 47.95 -9.04 -33.85
C GLY A 30 48.22 -10.48 -33.41
N SER A 31 48.89 -10.68 -32.27
CA SER A 31 49.09 -12.01 -31.69
C SER A 31 47.78 -12.64 -31.22
N GLY A 32 46.87 -11.88 -30.59
CA GLY A 32 45.55 -12.37 -30.20
C GLY A 32 44.71 -12.86 -31.40
N ILE A 33 44.70 -12.10 -32.50
CA ILE A 33 44.01 -12.48 -33.73
C ILE A 33 44.68 -13.71 -34.36
N ALA A 34 46.01 -13.72 -34.45
CA ALA A 34 46.75 -14.85 -35.00
C ALA A 34 46.52 -16.14 -34.22
N LEU A 35 46.50 -16.06 -32.89
CA LEU A 35 46.16 -17.18 -32.00
C LEU A 35 44.71 -17.61 -32.20
N GLY A 36 43.75 -16.69 -32.29
CA GLY A 36 42.35 -16.99 -32.59
C GLY A 36 42.20 -17.74 -33.92
N ILE A 37 42.83 -17.24 -34.99
CA ILE A 37 42.83 -17.91 -36.30
C ILE A 37 43.46 -19.29 -36.18
N TRP A 38 44.61 -19.43 -35.51
CA TRP A 38 45.31 -20.71 -35.39
C TRP A 38 44.49 -21.78 -34.63
N PHE A 39 43.88 -21.40 -33.50
CA PHE A 39 43.02 -22.29 -32.70
C PHE A 39 41.75 -22.69 -33.44
N TYR A 40 41.09 -21.74 -34.11
CA TYR A 40 39.84 -22.01 -34.82
C TYR A 40 40.02 -22.50 -36.26
N ARG A 41 41.24 -22.51 -36.82
CA ARG A 41 41.52 -23.00 -38.19
C ARG A 41 41.07 -24.44 -38.41
N LYS A 42 41.08 -25.25 -37.34
CA LYS A 42 40.67 -26.66 -37.35
C LYS A 42 39.31 -26.88 -36.67
N ALA A 43 38.59 -25.82 -36.29
CA ALA A 43 37.22 -25.96 -35.81
C ALA A 43 36.36 -26.56 -36.93
N GLY A 44 35.63 -27.65 -36.64
CA GLY A 44 34.88 -28.42 -37.64
C GLY A 44 35.67 -29.51 -38.40
N ALA A 45 37.00 -29.57 -38.28
CA ALA A 45 37.76 -30.71 -38.80
C ALA A 45 37.61 -31.91 -37.86
N LYS A 46 37.29 -33.07 -38.44
CA LYS A 46 37.21 -34.36 -37.72
C LYS A 46 38.64 -34.75 -37.33
N ASP A 47 38.99 -34.52 -36.07
CA ASP A 47 40.25 -35.00 -35.49
C ASP A 47 39.98 -36.35 -34.82
N GLN A 48 40.98 -37.24 -34.80
CA GLN A 48 40.78 -38.64 -34.41
C GLN A 48 40.23 -38.81 -32.98
N ASP A 49 40.50 -37.84 -32.10
CA ASP A 49 40.06 -37.81 -30.70
C ASP A 49 38.94 -36.80 -30.40
N ARG A 50 38.48 -36.01 -31.39
CA ARG A 50 37.52 -34.91 -31.17
C ARG A 50 36.36 -34.93 -32.17
N PRO A 51 35.10 -35.01 -31.70
CA PRO A 51 33.93 -34.88 -32.57
C PRO A 51 33.92 -33.51 -33.28
N ALA A 52 33.51 -33.49 -34.55
CA ALA A 52 33.47 -32.25 -35.35
C ALA A 52 32.49 -31.19 -34.78
N ASP A 53 31.49 -31.62 -34.01
CA ASP A 53 30.45 -30.76 -33.42
C ASP A 53 30.87 -30.08 -32.11
N VAL A 54 31.97 -30.51 -31.47
CA VAL A 54 32.43 -29.95 -30.19
C VAL A 54 33.40 -28.80 -30.48
N ASP A 55 33.39 -27.72 -29.71
CA ASP A 55 34.33 -26.60 -29.85
C ASP A 55 35.76 -27.01 -29.41
N PRO A 56 36.85 -26.58 -30.08
CA PRO A 56 38.21 -26.90 -29.64
C PRO A 56 38.51 -26.48 -28.19
N LEU A 57 37.95 -25.34 -27.75
CA LEU A 57 38.11 -24.85 -26.38
C LEU A 57 37.26 -25.62 -25.37
N GLU A 58 36.09 -26.10 -25.77
CA GLU A 58 35.24 -26.95 -24.93
C GLU A 58 35.93 -28.28 -24.61
N TYR A 59 36.64 -28.86 -25.60
CA TYR A 59 37.43 -30.08 -25.39
C TYR A 59 38.67 -29.84 -24.52
N ALA A 60 39.38 -28.71 -24.72
CA ALA A 60 40.60 -28.41 -23.98
C ALA A 60 40.33 -28.02 -22.51
N GLN A 61 39.27 -27.24 -22.25
CA GLN A 61 38.92 -26.76 -20.91
C GLN A 61 37.40 -26.71 -20.70
N PRO A 62 36.75 -27.87 -20.50
CA PRO A 62 35.29 -27.96 -20.43
C PRO A 62 34.70 -27.17 -19.25
N ALA A 63 35.41 -27.07 -18.13
CA ALA A 63 34.94 -26.34 -16.96
C ALA A 63 34.89 -24.82 -17.19
N VAL A 64 35.95 -24.25 -17.76
CA VAL A 64 36.05 -22.81 -18.05
C VAL A 64 35.11 -22.45 -19.19
N PHE A 65 35.05 -23.29 -20.23
CA PHE A 65 34.12 -23.09 -21.34
C PHE A 65 32.67 -23.10 -20.85
N ARG A 66 32.27 -24.09 -20.04
CA ARG A 66 30.93 -24.13 -19.46
C ARG A 66 30.65 -22.93 -18.54
N PHE A 67 31.64 -22.45 -17.80
CA PHE A 67 31.49 -21.26 -16.96
C PHE A 67 31.24 -20.00 -17.82
N LEU A 68 32.04 -19.75 -18.85
CA LEU A 68 31.86 -18.62 -19.77
C LEU A 68 30.58 -18.76 -20.62
N ALA A 69 30.27 -19.97 -21.08
CA ALA A 69 29.07 -20.27 -21.87
C ALA A 69 27.77 -19.99 -21.09
N ASN A 70 27.77 -20.26 -19.78
CA ASN A 70 26.67 -19.89 -18.89
C ASN A 70 26.79 -18.46 -18.34
N LYS A 71 27.48 -17.55 -19.05
CA LYS A 71 27.67 -16.14 -18.66
C LYS A 71 28.14 -15.95 -17.21
N MET A 72 29.04 -16.83 -16.75
CA MET A 72 29.55 -16.85 -15.39
C MET A 72 28.48 -17.05 -14.29
N TRP A 73 27.29 -17.54 -14.65
CA TRP A 73 26.16 -17.79 -13.74
C TRP A 73 25.66 -16.53 -13.01
N ILE A 74 26.04 -15.34 -13.49
CA ILE A 74 25.66 -14.07 -12.87
C ILE A 74 24.16 -13.84 -13.02
N ASP A 75 23.59 -14.16 -14.19
CA ASP A 75 22.16 -14.04 -14.46
C ASP A 75 21.35 -14.92 -13.47
N GLU A 76 21.75 -16.18 -13.27
CA GLU A 76 21.09 -17.11 -12.35
C GLU A 76 21.22 -16.68 -10.89
N LEU A 77 22.40 -16.19 -10.49
CA LEU A 77 22.62 -15.67 -9.14
C LEU A 77 21.73 -14.45 -8.90
N TYR A 78 21.68 -13.51 -9.84
CA TYR A 78 20.84 -12.33 -9.76
C TYR A 78 19.35 -12.68 -9.67
N ALA A 79 18.90 -13.63 -10.50
CA ALA A 79 17.52 -14.10 -10.49
C ALA A 79 17.14 -14.75 -9.14
N ARG A 80 18.04 -15.57 -8.57
CA ARG A 80 17.77 -16.27 -7.31
C ARG A 80 17.94 -15.41 -6.07
N THR A 81 18.69 -14.33 -6.15
CA THR A 81 18.95 -13.44 -5.00
C THR A 81 18.06 -12.22 -5.08
N VAL A 82 18.36 -11.29 -5.99
CA VAL A 82 17.71 -9.98 -6.09
C VAL A 82 16.26 -10.14 -6.52
N ILE A 83 16.00 -10.85 -7.62
CA ILE A 83 14.64 -10.96 -8.16
C ILE A 83 13.75 -11.77 -7.21
N ALA A 84 14.23 -12.91 -6.71
CA ALA A 84 13.48 -13.72 -5.77
C ALA A 84 13.17 -12.97 -4.46
N PHE A 85 14.14 -12.24 -3.92
CA PHE A 85 13.95 -11.43 -2.71
C PHE A 85 12.96 -10.28 -2.94
N ALA A 86 13.04 -9.61 -4.10
CA ALA A 86 12.10 -8.57 -4.48
C ALA A 86 10.67 -9.13 -4.58
N TRP A 87 10.49 -10.30 -5.20
CA TRP A 87 9.20 -10.99 -5.28
C TRP A 87 8.65 -11.37 -3.91
N ALA A 88 9.49 -11.92 -3.03
CA ALA A 88 9.09 -12.27 -1.66
C ALA A 88 8.66 -11.02 -0.87
N SER A 89 9.42 -9.93 -0.99
CA SER A 89 9.12 -8.65 -0.35
C SER A 89 7.81 -8.04 -0.89
N ALA A 90 7.59 -8.11 -2.20
CA ALA A 90 6.34 -7.65 -2.81
C ALA A 90 5.14 -8.46 -2.32
N ARG A 91 5.27 -9.79 -2.23
CA ARG A 91 4.23 -10.68 -1.70
C ARG A 91 3.92 -10.36 -0.23
N LEU A 92 4.94 -10.12 0.57
CA LEU A 92 4.79 -9.73 1.98
C LEU A 92 4.09 -8.38 2.12
N SER A 93 4.47 -7.40 1.29
CA SER A 93 3.85 -6.08 1.25
C SER A 93 2.35 -6.15 0.90
N ASP A 94 2.00 -6.88 -0.17
CA ASP A 94 0.59 -7.11 -0.57
C ASP A 94 -0.21 -7.83 0.53
N TRP A 95 0.40 -8.79 1.23
CA TRP A 95 -0.24 -9.43 2.37
C TRP A 95 -0.48 -8.46 3.54
N MET A 96 0.51 -7.63 3.89
CA MET A 96 0.33 -6.64 4.94
C MET A 96 -0.76 -5.62 4.58
N ASP A 97 -0.81 -5.16 3.33
CA ASP A 97 -1.84 -4.22 2.88
C ASP A 97 -3.25 -4.80 3.03
N ARG A 98 -3.48 -6.01 2.50
CA ARG A 98 -4.81 -6.65 2.51
C ARG A 98 -5.31 -7.08 3.88
N TYR A 99 -4.40 -7.53 4.76
CA TYR A 99 -4.81 -8.13 6.03
C TYR A 99 -4.59 -7.19 7.21
N PHE A 100 -3.42 -6.55 7.27
CA PHE A 100 -3.08 -5.69 8.39
C PHE A 100 -3.69 -4.30 8.23
N TRP A 101 -3.40 -3.61 7.13
CA TRP A 101 -3.86 -2.23 6.94
C TRP A 101 -5.36 -2.14 6.69
N ASP A 102 -5.88 -2.92 5.75
CA ASP A 102 -7.31 -2.97 5.45
C ASP A 102 -8.13 -3.50 6.65
N GLY A 103 -7.56 -4.44 7.42
CA GLY A 103 -8.13 -4.91 8.68
C GLY A 103 -8.22 -3.81 9.74
N LEU A 104 -7.15 -3.02 9.90
CA LEU A 104 -7.10 -1.90 10.83
C LEU A 104 -8.13 -0.83 10.47
N VAL A 105 -8.23 -0.45 9.19
CA VAL A 105 -9.22 0.53 8.71
C VAL A 105 -10.65 0.05 8.96
N ARG A 106 -10.95 -1.20 8.62
CA ARG A 106 -12.27 -1.79 8.90
C ARG A 106 -12.57 -1.84 10.41
N GLY A 107 -11.57 -2.14 11.24
CA GLY A 107 -11.70 -2.14 12.69
C GLY A 107 -12.09 -0.77 13.24
N PHE A 108 -11.38 0.28 12.83
CA PHE A 108 -11.73 1.66 13.21
C PHE A 108 -13.11 2.08 12.69
N GLY A 109 -13.46 1.69 11.46
CA GLY A 109 -14.78 1.94 10.89
C GLY A 109 -15.89 1.26 11.70
N ALA A 110 -15.72 0.00 12.08
CA ALA A 110 -16.66 -0.74 12.91
C ALA A 110 -16.83 -0.12 14.30
N ILE A 111 -15.73 0.30 14.95
CA ILE A 111 -15.78 1.02 16.23
C ILE A 111 -16.57 2.33 16.06
N GLY A 112 -16.26 3.13 15.04
CA GLY A 112 -16.98 4.38 14.77
C GLY A 112 -18.47 4.16 14.54
N GLN A 113 -18.84 3.11 13.79
CA GLN A 113 -20.24 2.74 13.55
C GLN A 113 -20.94 2.31 14.84
N LEU A 114 -20.29 1.51 15.70
CA LEU A 114 -20.82 1.13 17.00
C LEU A 114 -21.07 2.35 17.90
N PHE A 115 -20.12 3.29 17.94
CA PHE A 115 -20.31 4.56 18.66
C PHE A 115 -21.46 5.39 18.09
N GLY A 116 -21.61 5.43 16.76
CA GLY A 116 -22.72 6.11 16.10
C GLY A 116 -24.07 5.50 16.45
N ILE A 117 -24.20 4.17 16.38
CA ILE A 117 -25.41 3.45 16.78
C ILE A 117 -25.72 3.70 18.26
N PHE A 118 -24.72 3.61 19.14
CA PHE A 118 -24.90 3.84 20.57
C PHE A 118 -25.38 5.27 20.86
N THR A 119 -24.80 6.27 20.19
CA THR A 119 -25.19 7.67 20.36
C THR A 119 -26.61 7.93 19.83
N ALA A 120 -26.96 7.37 18.67
CA ALA A 120 -28.30 7.46 18.11
C ALA A 120 -29.34 6.76 18.99
N ASP A 121 -29.02 5.58 19.54
CA ASP A 121 -29.91 4.83 20.42
C ASP A 121 -30.16 5.55 21.74
N VAL A 122 -29.14 6.23 22.29
CA VAL A 122 -29.26 7.08 23.47
C VAL A 122 -30.15 8.29 23.19
N ASP A 123 -30.02 8.95 22.04
CA ASP A 123 -30.85 10.09 21.65
C ASP A 123 -32.32 9.66 21.43
N GLU A 124 -32.54 8.59 20.65
CA GLU A 124 -33.86 8.11 20.30
C GLU A 124 -34.59 7.45 21.49
N ARG A 125 -33.93 6.62 22.31
CA ARG A 125 -34.59 6.02 23.49
C ARG A 125 -34.60 6.93 24.70
N GLY A 126 -33.59 7.79 24.87
CA GLY A 126 -33.50 8.70 26.01
C GLY A 126 -34.48 9.87 25.89
N ILE A 127 -34.53 10.52 24.72
CA ILE A 127 -35.38 11.70 24.52
C ILE A 127 -36.79 11.30 24.11
N ASN A 128 -36.95 10.42 23.13
CA ASN A 128 -38.28 10.10 22.59
C ASN A 128 -39.14 9.31 23.60
N ALA A 129 -38.57 8.37 24.37
CA ALA A 129 -39.33 7.68 25.42
C ALA A 129 -39.66 8.57 26.63
N GLY A 130 -38.86 9.60 26.91
CA GLY A 130 -39.15 10.61 27.94
C GLY A 130 -40.27 11.56 27.51
N VAL A 131 -40.25 12.01 26.27
CA VAL A 131 -41.25 12.92 25.69
C VAL A 131 -42.58 12.22 25.42
N ASP A 132 -42.58 10.98 24.95
CA ASP A 132 -43.83 10.23 24.72
C ASP A 132 -44.55 9.89 26.02
N LYS A 133 -43.82 9.52 27.09
CA LYS A 133 -44.42 9.24 28.40
C LYS A 133 -45.07 10.48 29.01
N THR A 134 -44.44 11.66 28.89
CA THR A 134 -45.02 12.92 29.37
C THR A 134 -46.21 13.36 28.53
N THR A 135 -46.14 13.18 27.21
CA THR A 135 -47.23 13.54 26.28
C THR A 135 -48.45 12.62 26.45
N ILE A 136 -48.26 11.30 26.64
CA ILE A 136 -49.36 10.36 26.92
C ILE A 136 -50.00 10.67 28.27
N GLY A 137 -49.21 10.98 29.30
CA GLY A 137 -49.73 11.40 30.61
C GLY A 137 -50.55 12.69 30.55
N ALA A 138 -50.06 13.72 29.85
CA ALA A 138 -50.77 14.99 29.67
C ALA A 138 -52.06 14.82 28.85
N ARG A 139 -52.04 13.99 27.81
CA ARG A 139 -53.23 13.70 26.98
C ARG A 139 -54.27 12.88 27.75
N GLY A 140 -53.84 12.00 28.66
CA GLY A 140 -54.71 11.27 29.58
C GLY A 140 -55.40 12.21 30.58
N LEU A 141 -54.63 13.10 31.23
CA LEU A 141 -55.18 14.12 32.13
C LEU A 141 -56.15 15.08 31.42
N GLY A 142 -55.81 15.51 30.20
CA GLY A 142 -56.70 16.35 29.39
C GLY A 142 -58.02 15.67 29.03
N ARG A 143 -58.01 14.36 28.75
CA ARG A 143 -59.25 13.58 28.50
C ARG A 143 -60.10 13.45 29.75
N LEU A 144 -59.50 13.23 30.92
CA LEU A 144 -60.23 13.17 32.20
C LEU A 144 -60.86 14.53 32.56
N LEU A 145 -60.12 15.62 32.36
CA LEU A 145 -60.66 16.99 32.54
C LEU A 145 -61.78 17.28 31.54
N SER A 146 -61.62 16.85 30.28
CA SER A 146 -62.62 17.04 29.24
C SER A 146 -63.89 16.22 29.50
N SER A 147 -63.79 15.01 30.05
CA SER A 147 -64.97 14.20 30.38
C SER A 147 -65.69 14.69 31.63
N ALA A 148 -65.02 15.45 32.50
CA ALA A 148 -65.64 16.13 33.64
C ALA A 148 -66.48 17.36 33.25
N HIS A 149 -66.30 17.90 32.03
CA HIS A 149 -67.09 18.98 31.46
C HIS A 149 -68.19 18.43 30.52
N SER A 150 -69.17 17.72 31.07
CA SER A 150 -70.43 17.48 30.37
C SER A 150 -71.32 18.72 30.60
N GLY A 151 -71.77 19.38 29.52
CA GLY A 151 -72.42 20.70 29.51
C GLY A 151 -73.78 20.83 30.20
N GLN A 152 -73.97 20.14 31.33
CA GLN A 152 -75.20 20.05 32.11
C GLN A 152 -75.09 21.00 33.32
N ILE A 153 -75.77 22.14 33.25
CA ILE A 153 -75.69 23.26 34.21
C ILE A 153 -75.88 22.82 35.68
N GLN A 154 -76.65 21.75 35.91
CA GLN A 154 -76.90 21.19 37.25
C GLN A 154 -75.65 20.56 37.90
N ILE A 155 -74.76 19.94 37.12
CA ILE A 155 -73.52 19.33 37.63
C ILE A 155 -72.55 20.45 38.07
N TYR A 156 -72.47 21.54 37.31
CA TYR A 156 -71.64 22.69 37.66
C TYR A 156 -72.07 23.32 39.00
N LEU A 157 -73.37 23.48 39.23
CA LEU A 157 -73.88 24.03 40.49
C LEU A 157 -73.57 23.11 41.68
N GLY A 158 -73.66 21.78 41.48
CA GLY A 158 -73.27 20.78 42.48
C GLY A 158 -71.77 20.78 42.79
N VAL A 159 -70.92 20.86 41.78
CA VAL A 159 -69.45 20.93 41.95
C VAL A 159 -69.04 22.22 42.65
N VAL A 160 -69.66 23.36 42.34
CA VAL A 160 -69.40 24.63 43.04
C VAL A 160 -69.86 24.56 44.50
N ALA A 161 -71.03 23.97 44.78
CA ALA A 161 -71.51 23.80 46.15
C ALA A 161 -70.59 22.89 46.98
N VAL A 162 -70.17 21.74 46.44
CA VAL A 162 -69.21 20.84 47.09
C VAL A 162 -67.84 21.49 47.23
N GLY A 163 -67.37 22.22 46.22
CA GLY A 163 -66.13 22.98 46.25
C GLY A 163 -66.12 24.06 47.33
N MET A 164 -67.21 24.81 47.48
CA MET A 164 -67.35 25.77 48.58
C MET A 164 -67.37 25.10 49.94
N LEU A 165 -68.06 23.97 50.08
CA LEU A 165 -68.11 23.21 51.34
C LEU A 165 -66.72 22.67 51.71
N ALA A 166 -65.96 22.16 50.73
CA ALA A 166 -64.58 21.72 50.90
C ALA A 166 -63.64 22.88 51.26
N LEU A 167 -63.79 24.04 50.63
CA LEU A 167 -63.02 25.25 50.95
C LEU A 167 -63.32 25.76 52.36
N LEU A 168 -64.58 25.71 52.80
CA LEU A 168 -64.97 26.10 54.16
C LEU A 168 -64.41 25.12 55.20
N LEU A 169 -64.43 23.82 54.93
CA LEU A 169 -63.81 22.82 55.79
C LEU A 169 -62.28 22.97 55.83
N LEU A 170 -61.65 23.26 54.69
CA LEU A 170 -60.22 23.55 54.62
C LEU A 170 -59.88 24.82 55.42
N TYR A 171 -60.66 25.89 55.26
CA TYR A 171 -60.48 27.13 56.01
C TYR A 171 -60.67 26.92 57.51
N ALA A 172 -61.71 26.19 57.92
CA ALA A 172 -61.96 25.85 59.33
C ALA A 172 -60.88 24.93 59.92
N TRP A 173 -60.14 24.21 59.09
CA TRP A 173 -59.00 23.41 59.51
C TRP A 173 -57.69 24.21 59.55
N LEU A 174 -57.56 25.26 58.73
CA LEU A 174 -56.40 26.14 58.65
C LEU A 174 -56.48 27.35 59.59
N ALA A 175 -57.68 27.74 60.02
CA ALA A 175 -57.98 28.80 60.99
C ALA A 175 -58.04 28.25 62.42
#